data_AF-A0A9E2NLZ5-F1
#
_entry.id   AF-A0A9E2NLZ5-F1
#
_cell.length_a   1.000
_cell.length_b   1.000
_cell.length_c   1.000
_cell.angle_alpha   90.00
_cell.angle_beta   90.00
_cell.angle_gamma   90.00
#
_symmetry.space_group_name_H-M   'P 1'
#
loop_
_entity.id
_entity.type
_entity.pdbx_description
1 polymer ?
#
loop_
_entity_poly.entity_id
_entity_poly.type
_entity_poly.pdbx_seq_one_letter_code
_entity_poly.pdbx_strand_id
1 'polypeptide(L)'
;MNQEIKALDLQDTLLSTTIKGSSGKSLMLDFGISDQKLAAATEETAVESLQKDINSYYGISTAEAFNIQTGVGGKIQKNGKWIWASGNEIKQYFEPTAKNLTDYKFQFLSLAAPAGISEEDARAYLEDKGILKGQEATFIAAAEANHINEIYLMAHACLETGNGTSKLSKGVVYKGTVVYNMFGIKAVDSDPLGEGAAYAYKMGWTTPEKAIMGGAKFISDEYINNDVYKQDTLYEMRWNPASPGNHQYATDVAWAAKQAIRMKKIYECFKDPEVIFDIPIYRK
;
A
#
# COMPACT_ATOMS: atom_id res chain seq x y z
N MET A 1 -16.71 12.79 -4.96
CA MET A 1 -16.37 12.04 -6.19
C MET A 1 -15.28 11.05 -5.80
N ASN A 2 -15.64 9.79 -5.61
CA ASN A 2 -14.72 8.76 -5.13
C ASN A 2 -13.63 8.54 -6.18
N GLN A 3 -12.36 8.53 -5.77
CA GLN A 3 -11.25 8.25 -6.67
C GLN A 3 -11.25 6.73 -6.92
N GLU A 4 -11.49 6.30 -8.16
CA GLU A 4 -11.22 4.91 -8.56
C GLU A 4 -9.72 4.74 -8.75
N ILE A 5 -8.97 4.62 -7.64
CA ILE A 5 -7.63 4.00 -7.69
C ILE A 5 -7.88 2.49 -7.62
N LYS A 6 -7.85 1.85 -8.79
CA LYS A 6 -7.64 0.40 -8.85
C LYS A 6 -6.15 0.20 -8.98
N ALA A 7 -5.55 -0.48 -8.01
CA ALA A 7 -4.21 -1.01 -8.17
C ALA A 7 -4.12 -1.72 -9.54
N LEU A 8 -3.17 -1.29 -10.36
CA LEU A 8 -2.86 -1.89 -11.66
C LEU A 8 -2.33 -3.31 -11.43
N ASP A 9 -3.24 -4.29 -11.39
CA ASP A 9 -2.86 -5.70 -11.30
C ASP A 9 -2.50 -6.21 -12.71
N LEU A 10 -1.20 -6.15 -13.01
CA LEU A 10 -0.61 -6.86 -14.15
C LEU A 10 -0.72 -8.36 -13.88
N GLN A 11 -1.17 -9.13 -14.87
CA GLN A 11 -1.16 -10.59 -14.81
C GLN A 11 0.29 -11.07 -14.62
N ASP A 12 0.64 -11.48 -13.40
CA ASP A 12 1.92 -12.16 -13.16
C ASP A 12 1.90 -13.50 -13.89
N THR A 13 2.90 -13.70 -14.76
CA THR A 13 3.10 -14.97 -15.47
C THR A 13 3.76 -15.92 -14.46
N LEU A 14 3.01 -16.95 -14.05
CA LEU A 14 3.38 -17.91 -13.02
C LEU A 14 4.53 -18.82 -13.49
N LEU A 15 5.62 -18.89 -12.73
CA LEU A 15 6.63 -19.94 -12.85
C LEU A 15 6.81 -20.65 -11.50
N SER A 16 6.38 -21.92 -11.43
CA SER A 16 6.49 -22.75 -10.23
C SER A 16 7.86 -23.42 -10.13
N THR A 17 8.52 -23.37 -8.98
CA THR A 17 9.58 -24.33 -8.61
C THR A 17 9.44 -24.73 -7.14
N THR A 18 9.58 -26.03 -6.88
CA THR A 18 9.39 -26.65 -5.56
C THR A 18 10.65 -26.54 -4.71
N ILE A 19 10.56 -25.97 -3.49
CA ILE A 19 11.59 -26.12 -2.45
C ILE A 19 10.95 -26.81 -1.24
N LYS A 20 11.56 -27.92 -0.78
CA LYS A 20 11.12 -28.65 0.42
C LYS A 20 11.72 -28.01 1.67
N GLY A 21 10.88 -27.44 2.53
CA GLY A 21 11.20 -27.04 3.90
C GLY A 21 10.90 -28.15 4.93
N SER A 22 11.57 -28.10 6.09
CA SER A 22 11.68 -29.15 7.12
C SER A 22 10.39 -29.49 7.89
N SER A 23 9.23 -28.90 7.57
CA SER A 23 7.95 -29.17 8.25
C SER A 23 6.88 -29.86 7.39
N GLY A 24 7.21 -30.24 6.14
CA GLY A 24 6.34 -31.09 5.32
C GLY A 24 4.98 -30.49 4.90
N LYS A 25 4.71 -29.21 5.16
CA LYS A 25 3.52 -28.51 4.64
C LYS A 25 3.88 -27.71 3.39
N SER A 26 3.32 -28.13 2.25
CA SER A 26 3.41 -27.43 0.97
C SER A 26 2.44 -26.26 0.97
N LEU A 27 2.98 -25.03 0.94
CA LEU A 27 2.25 -23.81 0.57
C LEU A 27 2.77 -23.41 -0.81
N MET A 28 1.93 -23.51 -1.84
CA MET A 28 2.23 -22.96 -3.16
C MET A 28 2.11 -21.44 -3.08
N LEU A 29 3.20 -20.72 -3.34
CA LEU A 29 3.25 -19.26 -3.31
C LEU A 29 4.22 -18.76 -4.39
N ASP A 30 3.77 -17.78 -5.18
CA ASP A 30 4.50 -17.11 -6.25
C ASP A 30 5.51 -16.10 -5.69
N PHE A 31 6.76 -16.09 -6.21
CA PHE A 31 7.83 -15.19 -5.76
C PHE A 31 8.86 -14.88 -6.87
N GLY A 32 9.52 -13.72 -6.75
CA GLY A 32 10.79 -13.40 -7.40
C GLY A 32 11.99 -13.90 -6.58
N ILE A 33 13.15 -14.07 -7.22
CA ILE A 33 14.34 -14.74 -6.67
C ILE A 33 15.03 -13.93 -5.53
N SER A 34 14.80 -12.61 -5.46
CA SER A 34 15.45 -11.72 -4.48
C SER A 34 14.90 -11.90 -3.05
N ASP A 35 13.58 -12.06 -2.92
CA ASP A 35 12.87 -12.16 -1.63
C ASP A 35 13.35 -13.34 -0.77
N GLN A 36 13.86 -14.41 -1.40
CA GLN A 36 14.38 -15.60 -0.71
C GLN A 36 15.79 -15.42 -0.15
N LYS A 37 16.60 -14.52 -0.73
CA LYS A 37 18.00 -14.36 -0.37
C LYS A 37 18.19 -13.49 0.88
N LEU A 38 17.28 -12.54 1.09
CA LEU A 38 17.28 -11.64 2.24
C LEU A 38 16.87 -12.37 3.53
N ALA A 39 15.89 -13.28 3.44
CA ALA A 39 15.43 -14.11 4.56
C ALA A 39 16.47 -15.12 5.09
N ALA A 40 17.52 -15.41 4.32
CA ALA A 40 18.56 -16.37 4.69
C ALA A 40 19.78 -15.73 5.41
N ALA A 41 19.80 -14.40 5.59
CA ALA A 41 20.98 -13.68 6.10
C ALA A 41 20.90 -13.27 7.58
N THR A 42 19.83 -13.59 8.30
CA THR A 42 19.63 -13.14 9.69
C THR A 42 19.61 -14.32 10.67
N GLU A 43 20.79 -14.75 11.13
CA GLU A 43 20.93 -15.52 12.37
C GLU A 43 21.19 -14.58 13.56
N GLU A 44 20.26 -14.64 14.52
CA GLU A 44 20.43 -14.40 15.96
C GLU A 44 20.98 -13.04 16.44
N THR A 45 20.05 -12.09 16.62
CA THR A 45 19.93 -11.27 17.86
C THR A 45 18.54 -10.64 17.85
N ALA A 46 17.60 -11.22 18.60
CA ALA A 46 16.30 -10.63 18.83
C ALA A 46 16.45 -9.42 19.78
N VAL A 47 16.55 -8.22 19.22
CA VAL A 47 16.28 -6.98 19.95
C VAL A 47 14.77 -6.76 19.84
N GLU A 48 14.08 -6.60 20.96
CA GLU A 48 12.64 -6.30 20.97
C GLU A 48 12.38 -5.03 20.16
N SER A 49 11.76 -5.19 18.99
CA SER A 49 11.17 -4.08 18.23
C SER A 49 10.32 -3.24 19.19
N LEU A 50 10.53 -1.93 19.24
CA LEU A 50 9.72 -0.99 20.01
C LEU A 50 8.32 -0.89 19.40
N GLN A 51 7.50 -1.90 19.63
CA GLN A 51 6.12 -1.93 19.17
C GLN A 51 5.25 -1.12 20.13
N LYS A 52 4.52 -0.14 19.59
CA LYS A 52 3.54 0.65 20.34
C LYS A 52 2.16 0.53 19.71
N ASP A 53 1.17 0.13 20.49
CA ASP A 53 -0.22 0.10 20.05
C ASP A 53 -0.93 1.33 20.67
N ILE A 54 -1.50 2.19 19.83
CA ILE A 54 -2.38 3.31 20.18
C ILE A 54 -3.80 3.04 19.66
N ASN A 55 -4.77 3.86 20.08
CA ASN A 55 -6.16 3.69 19.69
C ASN A 55 -6.76 5.00 19.15
N SER A 56 -7.39 4.90 17.98
CA SER A 56 -8.29 5.91 17.42
C SER A 56 -9.75 5.55 17.68
N TYR A 57 -10.50 6.48 18.28
CA TYR A 57 -11.88 6.26 18.71
C TYR A 57 -12.88 6.92 17.76
N TYR A 58 -13.90 6.16 17.36
CA TYR A 58 -14.91 6.59 16.40
C TYR A 58 -16.30 6.67 17.04
N GLY A 59 -16.98 7.80 16.84
CA GLY A 59 -18.31 8.06 17.42
C GLY A 59 -19.45 7.24 16.79
N ILE A 60 -19.17 6.46 15.75
CA ILE A 60 -20.10 5.57 15.06
C ILE A 60 -19.88 4.12 15.50
N SER A 61 -20.94 3.31 15.53
CA SER A 61 -20.79 1.87 15.77
C SER A 61 -20.32 1.13 14.51
N THR A 62 -19.72 -0.04 14.70
CA THR A 62 -19.30 -0.90 13.58
C THR A 62 -20.50 -1.26 12.68
N ALA A 63 -21.68 -1.48 13.25
CA ALA A 63 -22.88 -1.84 12.49
C ALA A 63 -23.40 -0.68 11.62
N GLU A 64 -23.46 0.54 12.17
CA GLU A 64 -23.85 1.74 11.41
C GLU A 64 -22.86 2.01 10.28
N ALA A 65 -21.55 1.98 10.58
CA ALA A 65 -20.52 2.17 9.58
C ALA A 65 -20.59 1.10 8.48
N PHE A 66 -20.76 -0.18 8.84
CA PHE A 66 -20.93 -1.27 7.88
C PHE A 66 -22.15 -1.07 6.97
N ASN A 67 -23.28 -0.60 7.50
CA ASN A 67 -24.47 -0.30 6.69
C ASN A 67 -24.19 0.81 5.67
N ILE A 68 -23.41 1.83 6.03
CA ILE A 68 -22.99 2.87 5.08
C ILE A 68 -22.07 2.27 4.01
N GLN A 69 -21.07 1.47 4.39
CA GLN A 69 -20.13 0.85 3.45
C GLN A 69 -20.84 -0.07 2.44
N THR A 70 -21.81 -0.85 2.89
CA THR A 70 -22.61 -1.70 2.01
C THR A 70 -23.48 -0.90 1.06
N GLY A 71 -23.98 0.28 1.47
CA GLY A 71 -24.68 1.22 0.60
C GLY A 71 -23.77 1.86 -0.47
N VAL A 72 -22.51 2.16 -0.15
CA VAL A 72 -21.51 2.64 -1.11
C VAL A 72 -21.05 1.53 -2.07
N GLY A 73 -20.93 0.31 -1.55
CA GLY A 73 -20.43 -0.84 -2.29
C GLY A 73 -18.92 -0.84 -2.46
N GLY A 74 -18.43 -1.79 -3.25
CA GLY A 74 -17.01 -1.95 -3.55
C GLY A 74 -16.78 -3.09 -4.52
N LYS A 75 -15.58 -3.17 -5.07
CA LYS A 75 -15.20 -4.24 -6.01
C LYS A 75 -14.30 -5.26 -5.30
N ILE A 76 -14.28 -6.48 -5.80
CA ILE A 76 -13.32 -7.53 -5.43
C ILE A 76 -12.93 -8.30 -6.69
N GLN A 77 -11.67 -8.72 -6.78
CA GLN A 77 -11.21 -9.49 -7.92
C GLN A 77 -11.49 -10.98 -7.69
N LYS A 78 -12.13 -11.63 -8.66
CA LYS A 78 -12.30 -13.09 -8.72
C LYS A 78 -12.00 -13.57 -10.13
N ASN A 79 -11.16 -14.60 -10.25
CA ASN A 79 -10.77 -15.19 -11.53
C ASN A 79 -10.29 -14.12 -12.54
N GLY A 80 -9.44 -13.18 -12.08
CA GLY A 80 -8.88 -12.11 -12.90
C GLY A 80 -9.87 -11.00 -13.30
N LYS A 81 -11.09 -10.98 -12.75
CA LYS A 81 -12.11 -9.97 -13.06
C LYS A 81 -12.54 -9.20 -11.81
N TRP A 82 -12.68 -7.90 -11.94
CA TRP A 82 -13.31 -7.06 -10.94
C TRP A 82 -14.83 -7.21 -10.99
N ILE A 83 -15.42 -7.64 -9.88
CA ILE A 83 -16.86 -7.75 -9.70
C ILE A 83 -17.29 -6.99 -8.45
N TRP A 84 -18.56 -6.65 -8.32
CA TRP A 84 -19.10 -6.08 -7.09
C TRP A 84 -18.98 -7.08 -5.93
N ALA A 85 -18.48 -6.61 -4.79
CA ALA A 85 -18.36 -7.38 -3.58
C ALA A 85 -19.73 -7.55 -2.92
N SER A 86 -20.00 -8.74 -2.40
CA SER A 86 -21.16 -8.99 -1.53
C SER A 86 -21.00 -8.31 -0.18
N GLY A 87 -22.11 -8.13 0.56
CA GLY A 87 -22.06 -7.59 1.92
C GLY A 87 -21.15 -8.39 2.86
N ASN A 88 -21.08 -9.72 2.70
CA ASN A 88 -20.19 -10.58 3.49
C ASN A 88 -18.71 -10.33 3.16
N GLU A 89 -18.38 -10.06 1.90
CA GLU A 89 -17.01 -9.75 1.50
C GLU A 89 -16.59 -8.37 1.98
N ILE A 90 -17.48 -7.38 1.93
CA ILE A 90 -17.24 -6.08 2.56
C ILE A 90 -17.01 -6.27 4.06
N LYS A 91 -17.88 -7.03 4.73
CA LYS A 91 -17.79 -7.28 6.18
C LYS A 91 -16.46 -7.91 6.57
N GLN A 92 -16.01 -8.90 5.79
CA GLN A 92 -14.76 -9.62 6.02
C GLN A 92 -13.55 -8.69 6.11
N TYR A 93 -13.49 -7.64 5.29
CA TYR A 93 -12.33 -6.73 5.25
C TYR A 93 -12.55 -5.42 6.02
N PHE A 94 -13.81 -5.03 6.26
CA PHE A 94 -14.15 -3.81 6.99
C PHE A 94 -14.07 -3.99 8.51
N GLU A 95 -14.59 -5.08 9.08
CA GLU A 95 -14.70 -5.17 10.54
C GLU A 95 -13.34 -5.46 11.19
N PRO A 96 -12.91 -4.70 12.21
CA PRO A 96 -11.66 -4.96 12.94
C PRO A 96 -11.83 -6.14 13.92
N THR A 97 -12.17 -7.31 13.40
CA THR A 97 -12.30 -8.55 14.18
C THR A 97 -10.95 -9.00 14.73
N ALA A 98 -10.95 -9.85 15.76
CA ALA A 98 -9.72 -10.46 16.30
C ALA A 98 -8.88 -11.15 15.20
N LYS A 99 -9.54 -11.75 14.21
CA LYS A 99 -8.88 -12.33 13.04
C LYS A 99 -8.18 -11.27 12.20
N ASN A 100 -8.84 -10.15 11.87
CA ASN A 100 -8.23 -9.09 11.06
C ASN A 100 -7.11 -8.35 11.78
N LEU A 101 -7.24 -8.17 13.10
CA LEU A 101 -6.20 -7.63 13.98
C LEU A 101 -4.96 -8.54 14.07
N THR A 102 -5.11 -9.82 13.71
CA THR A 102 -4.01 -10.79 13.68
C THR A 102 -3.44 -10.96 12.27
N ASP A 103 -4.28 -11.29 11.30
CA ASP A 103 -3.86 -11.67 9.95
C ASP A 103 -3.42 -10.47 9.11
N TYR A 104 -3.97 -9.29 9.38
CA TYR A 104 -3.77 -8.08 8.61
C TYR A 104 -3.34 -6.92 9.51
N LYS A 105 -2.63 -7.17 10.62
CA LYS A 105 -2.28 -6.14 11.62
C LYS A 105 -1.63 -4.90 11.01
N PHE A 106 -0.80 -5.08 9.99
CA PHE A 106 -0.14 -4.00 9.26
C PHE A 106 -1.07 -3.04 8.50
N GLN A 107 -2.36 -3.37 8.35
CA GLN A 107 -3.33 -2.38 7.84
C GLN A 107 -3.58 -1.24 8.84
N PHE A 108 -3.23 -1.47 10.11
CA PHE A 108 -3.34 -0.53 11.22
C PHE A 108 -2.00 0.13 11.53
N LEU A 109 -0.95 -0.08 10.74
CA LEU A 109 0.31 0.61 10.95
C LEU A 109 0.12 2.11 10.73
N SER A 110 0.61 2.94 11.64
CA SER A 110 0.69 4.39 11.47
C SER A 110 1.65 4.72 10.34
N LEU A 111 1.10 5.25 9.26
CA LEU A 111 1.80 5.66 8.06
C LEU A 111 2.37 7.09 8.18
N ALA A 112 2.02 7.83 9.25
CA ALA A 112 2.59 9.14 9.55
C ALA A 112 3.92 9.04 10.33
N ALA A 113 4.17 7.91 10.98
CA ALA A 113 5.41 7.65 11.70
C ALA A 113 6.49 7.05 10.77
N PRO A 114 7.72 7.60 10.77
CA PRO A 114 8.82 7.00 10.01
C PRO A 114 9.15 5.59 10.55
N ALA A 115 9.62 4.71 9.68
CA ALA A 115 10.08 3.38 10.10
C ALA A 115 11.54 3.39 10.59
N GLY A 116 12.33 4.37 10.17
CA GLY A 116 13.74 4.54 10.54
C GLY A 116 14.69 3.60 9.81
N ILE A 117 14.37 3.13 8.60
CA ILE A 117 15.24 2.19 7.87
C ILE A 117 16.48 2.89 7.28
N SER A 118 17.53 2.10 7.03
CA SER A 118 18.71 2.59 6.33
C SER A 118 18.53 2.65 4.81
N GLU A 119 19.35 3.45 4.12
CA GLU A 119 19.40 3.43 2.65
C GLU A 119 19.87 2.08 2.11
N GLU A 120 20.68 1.33 2.86
CA GLU A 120 21.12 -0.02 2.49
C GLU A 120 19.95 -1.01 2.47
N ASP A 121 19.10 -0.95 3.49
CA ASP A 121 17.86 -1.74 3.59
C ASP A 121 16.91 -1.41 2.43
N ALA A 122 16.67 -0.12 2.18
CA ALA A 122 15.88 0.33 1.05
C ALA A 122 16.44 -0.18 -0.29
N ARG A 123 17.77 -0.17 -0.45
CA ARG A 123 18.46 -0.67 -1.65
C ARG A 123 18.25 -2.15 -1.86
N ALA A 124 18.40 -2.93 -0.79
CA ALA A 124 18.18 -4.37 -0.84
C ALA A 124 16.74 -4.68 -1.29
N TYR A 125 15.76 -3.91 -0.82
CA TYR A 125 14.37 -4.10 -1.20
C TYR A 125 14.07 -3.68 -2.65
N LEU A 126 14.68 -2.60 -3.15
CA LEU A 126 14.41 -2.06 -4.49
C LEU A 126 15.25 -2.69 -5.62
N GLU A 127 16.23 -3.54 -5.31
CA GLU A 127 17.24 -4.06 -6.24
C GLU A 127 16.67 -4.74 -7.51
N ASP A 128 15.47 -5.31 -7.43
CA ASP A 128 14.77 -5.98 -8.53
C ASP A 128 13.42 -5.33 -8.92
N LYS A 129 13.15 -4.12 -8.43
CA LYS A 129 11.85 -3.42 -8.61
C LYS A 129 11.84 -2.48 -9.81
N GLY A 130 12.44 -2.91 -10.93
CA GLY A 130 12.37 -2.20 -12.21
C GLY A 130 12.90 -0.77 -12.13
N ILE A 131 12.09 0.21 -12.57
CA ILE A 131 12.48 1.63 -12.54
C ILE A 131 12.61 2.22 -11.12
N LEU A 132 12.15 1.50 -10.10
CA LEU A 132 12.28 1.92 -8.70
C LEU A 132 13.67 1.61 -8.14
N LYS A 133 14.44 0.72 -8.78
CA LYS A 133 15.83 0.46 -8.43
C LYS A 133 16.67 1.74 -8.53
N GLY A 134 17.49 2.02 -7.53
CA GLY A 134 18.35 3.21 -7.50
C GLY A 134 17.62 4.48 -7.04
N GLN A 135 16.38 4.36 -6.56
CA GLN A 135 15.56 5.48 -6.05
C GLN A 135 15.45 5.48 -4.52
N GLU A 136 16.31 4.74 -3.82
CA GLU A 136 16.26 4.56 -2.36
C GLU A 136 16.33 5.89 -1.63
N ALA A 137 17.34 6.70 -1.95
CA ALA A 137 17.51 8.03 -1.38
C ALA A 137 16.33 8.95 -1.71
N THR A 138 15.73 8.81 -2.90
CA THR A 138 14.54 9.58 -3.28
C THR A 138 13.33 9.18 -2.43
N PHE A 139 13.11 7.88 -2.20
CA PHE A 139 12.00 7.41 -1.37
C PHE A 139 12.14 7.87 0.08
N ILE A 140 13.35 7.76 0.66
CA ILE A 140 13.63 8.23 2.02
C ILE A 140 13.41 9.75 2.11
N ALA A 141 13.98 10.53 1.18
CA ALA A 141 13.79 11.99 1.17
C ALA A 141 12.33 12.40 0.96
N ALA A 142 11.59 11.69 0.12
CA ALA A 142 10.16 11.93 -0.11
C ALA A 142 9.32 11.62 1.14
N ALA A 143 9.64 10.54 1.83
CA ALA A 143 9.01 10.12 3.07
C ALA A 143 9.25 11.14 4.20
N GLU A 144 10.51 11.53 4.42
CA GLU A 144 10.90 12.53 5.41
C GLU A 144 10.22 13.88 5.16
N ALA A 145 10.29 14.39 3.92
CA ALA A 145 9.75 15.70 3.56
C ALA A 145 8.22 15.79 3.71
N ASN A 146 7.53 14.65 3.70
CA ASN A 146 6.08 14.59 3.73
C ASN A 146 5.54 13.88 4.97
N HIS A 147 6.38 13.55 5.96
CA HIS A 147 6.00 12.80 7.16
C HIS A 147 5.19 11.54 6.84
N ILE A 148 5.74 10.71 5.96
CA ILE A 148 5.19 9.42 5.57
C ILE A 148 6.19 8.32 5.95
N ASN A 149 5.67 7.17 6.34
CA ASN A 149 6.41 5.94 6.52
C ASN A 149 7.05 5.48 5.19
N GLU A 150 8.37 5.45 5.13
CA GLU A 150 9.16 5.16 3.94
C GLU A 150 9.00 3.71 3.43
N ILE A 151 8.79 2.75 4.34
CA ILE A 151 8.50 1.36 3.96
C ILE A 151 7.18 1.30 3.22
N TYR A 152 6.14 1.93 3.76
CA TYR A 152 4.84 2.04 3.11
C TYR A 152 4.97 2.70 1.74
N LEU A 153 5.70 3.81 1.63
CA LEU A 153 5.82 4.55 0.38
C LEU A 153 6.44 3.68 -0.73
N MET A 154 7.51 2.94 -0.41
CA MET A 154 8.11 1.99 -1.35
C MET A 154 7.16 0.82 -1.68
N ALA A 155 6.53 0.23 -0.68
CA ALA A 155 5.59 -0.88 -0.87
C ALA A 155 4.41 -0.50 -1.78
N HIS A 156 3.88 0.71 -1.56
CA HIS A 156 2.79 1.28 -2.34
C HIS A 156 3.21 1.51 -3.78
N ALA A 157 4.38 2.13 -4.01
CA ALA A 157 4.90 2.32 -5.36
C ALA A 157 5.13 0.98 -6.07
N CYS A 158 5.74 -0.01 -5.41
CA CYS A 158 5.93 -1.35 -5.97
C CYS A 158 4.60 -1.97 -6.40
N LEU A 159 3.56 -1.89 -5.57
CA LEU A 159 2.25 -2.39 -5.94
C LEU A 159 1.68 -1.68 -7.16
N GLU A 160 1.55 -0.34 -7.10
CA GLU A 160 0.86 0.45 -8.12
C GLU A 160 1.56 0.41 -9.48
N THR A 161 2.83 0.04 -9.48
CA THR A 161 3.65 -0.05 -10.69
C THR A 161 3.94 -1.47 -11.14
N GLY A 162 3.45 -2.49 -10.44
CA GLY A 162 3.83 -3.89 -10.70
C GLY A 162 5.34 -4.06 -10.63
N ASN A 163 5.93 -3.75 -9.48
CA ASN A 163 7.37 -3.72 -9.21
C ASN A 163 8.15 -2.85 -10.22
N GLY A 164 7.66 -1.64 -10.50
CA GLY A 164 8.33 -0.66 -11.38
C GLY A 164 8.31 -1.02 -12.87
N THR A 165 7.43 -1.90 -13.31
CA THR A 165 7.39 -2.40 -14.70
C THR A 165 6.24 -1.87 -15.54
N SER A 166 5.23 -1.23 -14.91
CA SER A 166 4.07 -0.68 -15.59
C SER A 166 4.43 0.36 -16.65
N LYS A 167 3.59 0.53 -17.67
CA LYS A 167 3.84 1.55 -18.72
C LYS A 167 3.92 2.96 -18.14
N LEU A 168 3.02 3.28 -17.20
CA LEU A 168 2.93 4.61 -16.61
C LEU A 168 4.13 4.93 -15.70
N SER A 169 4.66 3.94 -14.97
CA SER A 169 5.87 4.10 -14.16
C SER A 169 7.14 4.21 -14.99
N LYS A 170 7.22 3.53 -16.13
CA LYS A 170 8.39 3.61 -17.04
C LYS A 170 8.43 4.87 -17.91
N GLY A 171 7.40 5.70 -17.84
CA GLY A 171 7.30 6.94 -18.60
C GLY A 171 6.38 6.81 -19.82
N VAL A 172 5.52 7.81 -19.99
CA VAL A 172 4.58 7.92 -21.12
C VAL A 172 4.75 9.28 -21.76
N VAL A 173 4.78 9.32 -23.11
CA VAL A 173 4.76 10.60 -23.83
C VAL A 173 3.35 11.18 -23.77
N TYR A 174 3.20 12.33 -23.13
CA TYR A 174 1.96 13.09 -23.11
C TYR A 174 2.24 14.52 -23.58
N LYS A 175 1.55 14.98 -24.63
CA LYS A 175 1.75 16.29 -25.26
C LYS A 175 3.24 16.61 -25.57
N GLY A 176 3.99 15.61 -26.04
CA GLY A 176 5.40 15.75 -26.41
C GLY A 176 6.39 15.70 -25.26
N THR A 177 5.94 15.47 -24.02
CA THR A 177 6.80 15.35 -22.84
C THR A 177 6.67 13.95 -22.23
N VAL A 178 7.79 13.32 -21.88
CA VAL A 178 7.78 12.07 -21.12
C VAL A 178 7.45 12.38 -19.67
N VAL A 179 6.44 11.71 -19.13
CA VAL A 179 5.97 11.88 -17.74
C VAL A 179 5.82 10.55 -17.04
N TYR A 180 5.97 10.55 -15.73
CA TYR A 180 6.04 9.37 -14.88
C TYR A 180 4.99 9.48 -13.75
N ASN A 181 4.42 8.35 -13.34
CA ASN A 181 3.53 8.29 -12.18
C ASN A 181 3.72 6.95 -11.46
N MET A 182 4.22 7.02 -10.22
CA MET A 182 4.64 5.85 -9.45
C MET A 182 3.57 5.30 -8.50
N PHE A 183 2.42 5.95 -8.41
CA PHE A 183 1.38 5.62 -7.42
C PHE A 183 -0.01 5.51 -8.05
N GLY A 184 -0.11 5.47 -9.39
CA GLY A 184 -1.40 5.42 -10.08
C GLY A 184 -2.29 6.64 -9.82
N ILE A 185 -1.73 7.77 -9.40
CA ILE A 185 -2.51 8.94 -8.98
C ILE A 185 -3.32 9.48 -10.16
N LYS A 186 -4.64 9.57 -9.98
CA LYS A 186 -5.62 9.95 -11.02
C LYS A 186 -5.63 9.04 -12.26
N ALA A 187 -5.13 7.81 -12.16
CA ALA A 187 -5.29 6.80 -13.21
C ALA A 187 -6.67 6.13 -13.09
N VAL A 188 -7.70 6.75 -13.68
CA VAL A 188 -9.10 6.27 -13.58
C VAL A 188 -9.41 5.12 -14.54
N ASP A 189 -10.42 4.31 -14.21
CA ASP A 189 -10.80 3.08 -14.93
C ASP A 189 -10.97 3.23 -16.45
N SER A 190 -11.57 4.34 -16.91
CA SER A 190 -11.91 4.54 -18.31
C SER A 190 -10.68 4.80 -19.20
N ASP A 191 -9.63 5.39 -18.62
CA ASP A 191 -8.37 5.68 -19.30
C ASP A 191 -7.23 5.87 -18.28
N PRO A 192 -6.75 4.78 -17.67
CA PRO A 192 -5.77 4.87 -16.58
C PRO A 192 -4.42 5.41 -17.07
N LEU A 193 -4.06 5.14 -18.32
CA LEU A 193 -2.80 5.60 -18.91
C LEU A 193 -2.88 7.09 -19.27
N GLY A 194 -3.94 7.52 -19.95
CA GLY A 194 -4.09 8.90 -20.41
C GLY A 194 -4.35 9.87 -19.27
N GLU A 195 -5.25 9.55 -18.34
CA GLU A 195 -5.58 10.43 -17.21
C GLU A 195 -4.44 10.49 -16.17
N GLY A 196 -3.80 9.34 -15.91
CA GLY A 196 -2.61 9.28 -15.06
C GLY A 196 -1.45 10.10 -15.64
N ALA A 197 -1.21 10.03 -16.95
CA ALA A 197 -0.19 10.82 -17.63
C ALA A 197 -0.56 12.31 -17.73
N ALA A 198 -1.83 12.65 -17.95
CA ALA A 198 -2.31 14.03 -17.96
C ALA A 198 -2.09 14.71 -16.60
N TYR A 199 -2.36 14.00 -15.51
CA TYR A 199 -2.09 14.48 -14.16
C TYR A 199 -0.59 14.64 -13.90
N ALA A 200 0.22 13.63 -14.25
CA ALA A 200 1.68 13.71 -14.13
C ALA A 200 2.27 14.88 -14.91
N TYR A 201 1.77 15.14 -16.12
CA TYR A 201 2.13 16.31 -16.93
C TYR A 201 1.78 17.62 -16.24
N LYS A 202 0.55 17.75 -15.72
CA LYS A 202 0.09 18.93 -14.97
C LYS A 202 0.99 19.21 -13.76
N MET A 203 1.44 18.16 -13.08
CA MET A 203 2.30 18.26 -11.89
C MET A 203 3.80 18.37 -12.21
N GLY A 204 4.18 18.29 -13.49
CA GLY A 204 5.59 18.39 -13.91
C GLY A 204 6.44 17.18 -13.53
N TRP A 205 5.86 15.99 -13.42
CA TRP A 205 6.55 14.73 -13.08
C TRP A 205 7.31 14.17 -14.29
N THR A 206 8.35 14.88 -14.71
CA THR A 206 9.13 14.59 -15.92
C THR A 206 10.33 13.66 -15.69
N THR A 207 10.53 13.19 -14.46
CA THR A 207 11.54 12.19 -14.10
C THR A 207 10.96 11.25 -13.03
N PRO A 208 11.53 10.03 -12.85
CA PRO A 208 11.15 9.14 -11.76
C PRO A 208 11.19 9.83 -10.39
N GLU A 209 12.24 10.61 -10.13
CA GLU A 209 12.44 11.28 -8.84
C GLU A 209 11.32 12.28 -8.55
N LYS A 210 10.95 13.10 -9.54
CA LYS A 210 9.86 14.06 -9.40
C LYS A 210 8.52 13.37 -9.18
N ALA A 211 8.29 12.22 -9.83
CA ALA A 211 7.07 11.44 -9.64
C ALA A 211 6.99 10.82 -8.24
N ILE A 212 8.12 10.36 -7.68
CA ILE A 212 8.19 9.84 -6.31
C ILE A 212 7.92 10.98 -5.31
N MET A 213 8.67 12.08 -5.39
CA MET A 213 8.52 13.23 -4.48
C MET A 213 7.10 13.84 -4.54
N GLY A 214 6.59 14.06 -5.76
CA GLY A 214 5.26 14.65 -5.94
C GLY A 214 4.12 13.71 -5.60
N GLY A 215 4.29 12.41 -5.81
CA GLY A 215 3.31 11.40 -5.42
C GLY A 215 3.25 11.22 -3.90
N ALA A 216 4.39 11.20 -3.22
CA ALA A 216 4.46 11.21 -1.75
C ALA A 216 3.75 12.44 -1.17
N LYS A 217 4.00 13.63 -1.75
CA LYS A 217 3.30 14.85 -1.36
C LYS A 217 1.79 14.73 -1.52
N PHE A 218 1.32 14.22 -2.66
CA PHE A 218 -0.11 13.99 -2.87
C PHE A 218 -0.71 13.04 -1.82
N ILE A 219 -0.05 11.93 -1.52
CA ILE A 219 -0.51 10.96 -0.51
C ILE A 219 -0.58 11.61 0.88
N SER A 220 0.42 12.43 1.22
CA SER A 220 0.46 13.15 2.49
C SER A 220 -0.66 14.17 2.60
N ASP A 221 -0.76 15.09 1.64
CA ASP A 221 -1.73 16.19 1.65
C ASP A 221 -3.18 15.70 1.62
N GLU A 222 -3.46 14.65 0.85
CA GLU A 222 -4.82 14.19 0.62
C GLU A 222 -5.27 13.16 1.67
N TYR A 223 -4.35 12.36 2.23
CA TYR A 223 -4.73 11.24 3.12
C TYR A 223 -4.08 11.31 4.51
N ILE A 224 -2.77 11.04 4.60
CA ILE A 224 -2.08 10.80 5.89
C ILE A 224 -2.09 12.10 6.72
N ASN A 225 -1.42 13.15 6.25
CA ASN A 225 -1.36 14.44 6.95
C ASN A 225 -2.49 15.39 6.54
N ASN A 226 -3.63 14.86 6.08
CA ASN A 226 -4.77 15.68 5.70
C ASN A 226 -5.47 16.25 6.93
N ASP A 227 -5.58 17.56 7.05
CA ASP A 227 -6.16 18.21 8.24
C ASP A 227 -7.61 17.82 8.56
N VAL A 228 -8.37 17.38 7.56
CA VAL A 228 -9.80 17.04 7.69
C VAL A 228 -10.00 15.54 7.89
N TYR A 229 -9.41 14.70 7.04
CA TYR A 229 -9.66 13.26 7.03
C TYR A 229 -8.70 12.47 7.91
N LYS A 230 -7.44 12.91 8.04
CA LYS A 230 -6.39 12.27 8.87
C LYS A 230 -6.37 10.75 8.77
N GLN A 231 -6.19 10.24 7.56
CA GLN A 231 -6.23 8.81 7.27
C GLN A 231 -4.83 8.22 7.39
N ASP A 232 -4.38 8.08 8.64
CA ASP A 232 -3.00 7.72 9.00
C ASP A 232 -2.70 6.22 8.89
N THR A 233 -3.70 5.38 8.65
CA THR A 233 -3.53 3.93 8.44
C THR A 233 -4.09 3.48 7.10
N LEU A 234 -3.62 2.36 6.55
CA LEU A 234 -4.24 1.73 5.36
C LEU A 234 -5.74 1.47 5.58
N TYR A 235 -6.11 1.09 6.80
CA TYR A 235 -7.50 0.88 7.21
C TYR A 235 -8.32 2.17 7.07
N GLU A 236 -7.83 3.29 7.58
CA GLU A 236 -8.50 4.58 7.48
C GLU A 236 -8.54 5.09 6.05
N MET A 237 -7.45 4.94 5.29
CA MET A 237 -7.42 5.28 3.86
C MET A 237 -8.49 4.50 3.08
N ARG A 238 -8.69 3.21 3.40
CA ARG A 238 -9.69 2.39 2.71
C ARG A 238 -11.10 2.67 3.18
N TRP A 239 -11.33 2.74 4.49
CA TRP A 239 -12.68 2.68 5.05
C TRP A 239 -13.19 4.03 5.57
N ASN A 240 -12.29 4.95 5.91
CA ASN A 240 -12.60 6.24 6.53
C ASN A 240 -13.60 6.11 7.69
N PRO A 241 -13.23 5.44 8.79
CA PRO A 241 -14.11 5.27 9.95
C PRO A 241 -14.62 6.59 10.57
N ALA A 242 -13.90 7.71 10.40
CA ALA A 242 -14.33 9.04 10.82
C ALA A 242 -15.50 9.59 9.96
N SER A 243 -15.55 9.22 8.68
CA SER A 243 -16.64 9.54 7.76
C SER A 243 -16.90 8.39 6.78
N PRO A 244 -17.55 7.29 7.22
CA PRO A 244 -17.64 6.06 6.42
C PRO A 244 -18.24 6.29 5.04
N GLY A 245 -17.64 5.65 4.03
CA GLY A 245 -18.07 5.77 2.64
C GLY A 245 -17.59 7.03 1.91
N ASN A 246 -16.96 7.99 2.60
CA ASN A 246 -16.39 9.19 2.00
C ASN A 246 -14.86 9.09 1.92
N HIS A 247 -14.27 9.77 0.93
CA HIS A 247 -12.82 9.95 0.79
C HIS A 247 -12.01 8.64 0.92
N GLN A 248 -12.44 7.61 0.20
CA GLN A 248 -11.78 6.30 0.21
C GLN A 248 -10.73 6.22 -0.88
N TYR A 249 -9.54 5.74 -0.53
CA TYR A 249 -8.41 5.62 -1.45
C TYR A 249 -8.69 4.65 -2.61
N ALA A 250 -9.34 3.53 -2.32
CA ALA A 250 -9.53 2.45 -3.29
C ALA A 250 -10.95 1.85 -3.23
N THR A 251 -11.39 1.32 -4.38
CA THR A 251 -12.67 0.59 -4.48
C THR A 251 -12.55 -0.90 -4.11
N ASP A 252 -11.35 -1.49 -4.20
CA ASP A 252 -11.11 -2.87 -3.82
C ASP A 252 -11.31 -3.05 -2.31
N VAL A 253 -12.31 -3.84 -1.93
CA VAL A 253 -12.61 -4.12 -0.51
C VAL A 253 -11.45 -4.80 0.21
N ALA A 254 -10.58 -5.51 -0.50
CA ALA A 254 -9.42 -6.19 0.06
C ALA A 254 -8.13 -5.37 0.01
N TRP A 255 -8.17 -4.11 -0.47
CA TRP A 255 -6.96 -3.31 -0.74
C TRP A 255 -6.06 -3.18 0.50
N ALA A 256 -6.61 -2.76 1.64
CA ALA A 256 -5.83 -2.54 2.86
C ALA A 256 -5.20 -3.85 3.37
N ALA A 257 -5.93 -4.96 3.34
CA ALA A 257 -5.42 -6.28 3.72
C ALA A 257 -4.30 -6.75 2.77
N LYS A 258 -4.45 -6.54 1.46
CA LYS A 258 -3.41 -6.86 0.46
C LYS A 258 -2.14 -6.04 0.67
N GLN A 259 -2.27 -4.76 1.03
CA GLN A 259 -1.12 -3.92 1.39
C GLN A 259 -0.47 -4.39 2.68
N ALA A 260 -1.27 -4.68 3.72
CA ALA A 260 -0.79 -5.15 5.01
C ALA A 260 0.09 -6.40 4.91
N ILE A 261 -0.29 -7.38 4.09
CA ILE A 261 0.51 -8.60 3.86
C ILE A 261 1.88 -8.26 3.28
N ARG A 262 1.94 -7.32 2.32
CA ARG A 262 3.20 -6.90 1.70
C ARG A 262 4.05 -6.13 2.69
N MET A 263 3.46 -5.15 3.37
CA MET A 263 4.13 -4.36 4.40
C MET A 263 4.72 -5.25 5.48
N LYS A 264 3.95 -6.22 5.99
CA LYS A 264 4.45 -7.20 6.96
C LYS A 264 5.75 -7.86 6.50
N LYS A 265 5.78 -8.38 5.27
CA LYS A 265 6.97 -9.05 4.72
C LYS A 265 8.16 -8.12 4.62
N ILE A 266 7.95 -6.87 4.21
CA ILE A 266 9.02 -5.88 4.07
C ILE A 266 9.57 -5.49 5.45
N TYR A 267 8.68 -5.30 6.42
CA TYR A 267 9.07 -5.05 7.81
C TYR A 267 9.86 -6.23 8.41
N GLU A 268 9.51 -7.47 8.08
CA GLU A 268 10.24 -8.68 8.49
C GLU A 268 11.62 -8.80 7.81
N CYS A 269 11.89 -8.03 6.74
CA CYS A 269 13.18 -8.00 6.07
C CYS A 269 14.19 -7.01 6.69
N PHE A 270 13.73 -6.09 7.54
CA PHE A 270 14.57 -5.03 8.08
C PHE A 270 14.87 -5.26 9.55
N LYS A 271 16.08 -4.86 9.94
CA LYS A 271 16.52 -4.95 11.33
C LYS A 271 15.98 -3.74 12.09
N ASP A 272 15.25 -4.00 13.17
CA ASP A 272 14.79 -3.01 14.15
C ASP A 272 13.94 -1.83 13.62
N PRO A 273 13.00 -2.00 12.66
CA PRO A 273 12.14 -0.89 12.23
C PRO A 273 11.18 -0.47 13.35
N GLU A 274 10.87 0.83 13.43
CA GLU A 274 9.86 1.35 14.34
C GLU A 274 8.45 0.93 13.88
N VAL A 275 7.65 0.42 14.82
CA VAL A 275 6.31 -0.11 14.54
C VAL A 275 5.30 0.50 15.51
N ILE A 276 4.47 1.39 14.99
CA ILE A 276 3.33 1.95 15.73
C ILE A 276 2.05 1.49 15.06
N PHE A 277 1.19 0.79 15.79
CA PHE A 277 -0.15 0.42 15.32
C PHE A 277 -1.19 1.36 15.92
N ASP A 278 -2.10 1.87 15.09
CA ASP A 278 -3.31 2.59 15.51
C ASP A 278 -4.55 1.73 15.30
N ILE A 279 -5.08 1.21 16.42
CA ILE A 279 -6.18 0.26 16.41
C ILE A 279 -7.53 1.01 16.46
N PRO A 280 -8.42 0.80 15.47
CA PRO A 280 -9.69 1.49 15.43
C PRO A 280 -10.68 0.95 16.48
N ILE A 281 -11.21 1.83 17.31
CA ILE A 281 -12.22 1.53 18.33
C ILE A 281 -13.53 2.23 17.98
N TYR A 282 -14.51 1.46 17.51
CA TYR A 282 -15.86 1.94 17.24
C TYR A 282 -16.68 2.08 18.52
N ARG A 283 -17.70 2.95 18.48
CA ARG A 283 -18.71 3.06 19.54
C ARG A 283 -19.39 1.70 19.75
N LYS A 284 -19.53 1.32 21.02
CA LYS A 284 -20.26 0.11 21.43
C LYS A 284 -21.76 0.24 21.20
#